data_AF-A0A2U2SDE7-F1
#
_entry.id   AF-A0A2U2SDE7-F1
#
_cell.length_a   1.000
_cell.length_b   1.000
_cell.length_c   1.000
_cell.angle_alpha   90.00
_cell.angle_beta   90.00
_cell.angle_gamma   90.00
#
_symmetry.space_group_name_H-M   'P 1'
#
loop_
_entity.id
_entity.type
_entity.pdbx_description
1 polymer ?
#
loop_
_entity_poly.entity_id
_entity_poly.type
_entity_poly.pdbx_seq_one_letter_code
_entity_poly.pdbx_strand_id
1 'polypeptide(L)' 'LDLLGIVHSHPNGPPLPSQTDLEEAYYPEAIYFIFYPSDQRWYYNAYRIFNHQYESVEVHLSK' A
#
# COMPACT_ATOMS: atom_id res chain seq x y z
N LEU A 1 7.60 -16.08 -12.37
CA LEU A 1 6.88 -15.59 -11.18
C LEU A 1 7.17 -14.10 -11.14
N ASP A 2 6.13 -13.29 -11.16
CA ASP A 2 6.24 -11.83 -11.20
C ASP A 2 5.84 -11.26 -9.84
N LEU A 3 6.48 -10.16 -9.43
CA LEU A 3 6.14 -9.46 -8.19
C LEU A 3 4.91 -8.60 -8.44
N LEU A 4 3.75 -9.07 -7.96
CA LEU A 4 2.46 -8.37 -8.16
C LEU A 4 2.13 -7.37 -7.06
N GLY A 5 2.64 -7.57 -5.84
CA GLY A 5 2.33 -6.70 -4.73
C GLY A 5 3.28 -6.82 -3.55
N ILE A 6 3.34 -5.74 -2.79
CA ILE A 6 4.11 -5.60 -1.56
C ILE A 6 3.13 -5.24 -0.46
N VAL A 7 3.23 -5.91 0.68
CA VAL A 7 2.31 -5.74 1.81
C VAL A 7 3.09 -5.35 3.04
N HIS A 8 2.70 -4.24 3.66
CA HIS A 8 3.23 -3.83 4.96
C HIS A 8 2.14 -3.18 5.81
N SER A 9 2.47 -2.90 7.07
CA SER A 9 1.53 -2.31 8.02
C SER A 9 2.05 -1.00 8.59
N HIS A 10 1.13 -0.09 8.87
CA HIS A 10 1.34 1.11 9.69
C HIS A 10 0.55 0.99 11.01
N PRO A 11 1.05 0.26 12.03
CA PRO A 11 0.32 0.10 13.30
C PRO A 11 0.04 1.42 14.02
N ASN A 12 0.93 2.41 13.85
CA ASN A 12 0.81 3.74 14.47
C ASN A 12 0.97 4.87 13.43
N GLY A 13 0.89 4.54 12.14
CA GLY A 13 1.17 5.46 11.04
C GLY A 13 -0.07 5.81 10.23
N PRO A 14 0.06 6.68 9.21
CA PRO A 14 -1.07 7.07 8.38
C PRO A 14 -1.60 5.91 7.54
N PRO A 15 -2.88 5.94 7.13
CA PRO A 15 -3.46 4.96 6.22
C PRO A 15 -3.03 5.14 4.75
N LEU A 16 -2.05 6.01 4.50
CA LEU A 16 -1.51 6.44 3.20
C LEU A 16 -0.02 6.09 3.15
N PRO A 17 0.60 6.04 1.96
CA PRO A 17 2.05 5.91 1.85
C PRO A 17 2.77 6.99 2.64
N SER A 18 3.68 6.57 3.51
CA SER A 18 4.60 7.44 4.24
C SER A 18 5.71 7.96 3.31
N GLN A 19 6.48 8.94 3.76
CA GLN A 19 7.63 9.42 2.99
C GLN A 19 8.64 8.30 2.71
N THR A 20 8.91 7.43 3.69
CA THR A 20 9.80 6.27 3.52
C THR A 20 9.26 5.30 2.46
N ASP A 21 7.94 5.04 2.45
CA ASP A 21 7.35 4.20 1.40
C ASP A 21 7.56 4.77 0.00
N LEU A 22 7.48 6.10 -0.16
CA LEU A 22 7.69 6.77 -1.45
C LEU A 22 9.16 6.73 -1.89
N GLU A 23 10.10 6.83 -0.96
CA GLU A 23 11.55 6.79 -1.21
C GLU A 23 12.05 5.36 -1.48
N GLU A 24 11.41 4.36 -0.90
CA GLU A 24 11.80 2.94 -1.00
C GLU A 24 10.96 2.14 -2.03
N ALA A 25 10.04 2.79 -2.75
CA ALA A 25 9.20 2.17 -3.78
C ALA A 25 9.95 1.91 -5.11
N TYR A 26 10.84 0.91 -5.10
CA TYR A 26 11.63 0.53 -6.27
C TYR A 26 10.91 -0.37 -7.30
N TYR A 27 9.67 -0.78 -7.01
CA TYR A 27 8.88 -1.68 -7.86
C TYR A 27 7.60 -0.98 -8.33
N PRO A 28 7.64 -0.25 -9.46
CA PRO A 28 6.54 0.62 -9.89
C PRO A 28 5.32 -0.14 -10.45
N GLU A 29 5.50 -1.42 -10.79
CA GLU A 29 4.42 -2.29 -11.25
C GLU A 29 3.75 -3.07 -10.12
N ALA A 30 4.35 -3.08 -8.92
CA ALA A 30 3.76 -3.74 -7.76
C ALA A 30 2.69 -2.84 -7.13
N ILE A 31 1.59 -3.46 -6.66
CA ILE A 31 0.61 -2.79 -5.81
C ILE A 31 1.09 -2.84 -4.36
N TYR A 32 1.13 -1.68 -3.70
CA TYR A 32 1.49 -1.55 -2.29
C TYR A 32 0.22 -1.56 -1.45
N PHE A 33 0.08 -2.57 -0.59
CA PHE A 33 -1.01 -2.66 0.38
C PHE A 33 -0.51 -2.18 1.74
N ILE A 34 -1.18 -1.16 2.26
CA ILE A 34 -0.89 -0.60 3.58
C ILE A 34 -2.02 -1.00 4.51
N PHE A 35 -1.71 -1.87 5.46
CA PHE A 35 -2.63 -2.26 6.52
C PHE A 35 -2.47 -1.34 7.73
N TYR A 36 -3.58 -0.89 8.32
CA TYR A 36 -3.55 -0.02 9.48
C TYR A 36 -4.72 -0.30 10.42
N PRO A 37 -4.54 -0.13 11.74
CA PRO A 37 -5.63 -0.26 12.68
C PRO A 37 -6.51 0.99 12.69
N SER A 38 -7.83 0.81 12.72
CA SER A 38 -8.84 1.82 13.03
C SER A 38 -9.99 1.14 13.78
N ASP A 39 -10.60 1.79 14.76
CA ASP A 39 -11.79 1.27 15.47
C ASP A 39 -11.66 -0.20 15.94
N GLN A 40 -10.48 -0.57 16.49
CA GLN A 40 -10.14 -1.92 16.95
C GLN A 40 -10.17 -3.02 15.86
N ARG A 41 -10.13 -2.63 14.59
CA ARG A 41 -10.08 -3.51 13.42
C ARG A 41 -8.91 -3.14 12.52
N TRP A 42 -8.53 -4.07 11.64
CA TRP A 42 -7.56 -3.81 10.59
C TRP A 42 -8.27 -3.46 9.30
N TYR A 43 -7.80 -2.39 8.68
CA TYR A 43 -8.20 -1.93 7.36
C TYR A 43 -6.99 -1.98 6.44
N TYR A 44 -7.23 -1.88 5.14
CA TYR A 44 -6.17 -1.69 4.17
C TYR A 44 -6.59 -0.67 3.12
N ASN A 45 -5.59 0.01 2.57
CA ASN A 45 -5.68 0.70 1.30
C ASN A 45 -4.62 0.14 0.36
N ALA A 46 -4.87 0.23 -0.94
CA ALA A 46 -3.94 -0.22 -1.98
C ALA A 46 -3.53 0.96 -2.85
N TYR A 47 -2.24 1.01 -3.20
CA TYR A 47 -1.65 2.11 -3.95
C TYR A 47 -0.73 1.60 -5.05
N ARG A 48 -0.70 2.34 -6.16
CA ARG A 48 0.45 2.29 -7.07
C ARG A 48 1.37 3.45 -6.70
N ILE A 49 2.65 3.16 -6.50
CA ILE A 49 3.65 4.15 -6.14
C ILE A 49 4.65 4.28 -7.29
N PHE A 50 4.80 5.49 -7.82
CA PHE A 50 5.75 5.79 -8.88
C PHE A 50 6.25 7.22 -8.79
N ASN A 51 7.55 7.42 -9.02
CA ASN A 51 8.19 8.73 -9.04
C ASN A 51 7.90 9.57 -7.78
N HIS A 52 7.98 8.94 -6.60
CA HIS A 52 7.67 9.54 -5.29
C HIS A 52 6.24 10.10 -5.16
N GLN A 53 5.32 9.61 -6.00
CA GLN A 53 3.90 9.91 -5.96
C GLN A 53 3.11 8.61 -5.86
N TYR A 54 1.86 8.71 -5.43
CA TYR A 54 0.98 7.56 -5.31
C TYR A 54 -0.43 7.85 -5.81
N GLU A 55 -1.08 6.81 -6.30
CA GLU A 55 -2.49 6.78 -6.66
C GLU A 55 -3.19 5.61 -5.98
N SER A 56 -4.42 5.81 -5.53
CA SER A 56 -5.23 4.74 -4.94
C SER A 56 -5.69 3.76 -6.01
N VAL A 57 -5.64 2.47 -5.69
CA VAL A 57 -6.10 1.38 -6.57
C VAL A 57 -7.31 0.71 -5.94
N GLU A 58 -8.36 0.51 -6.73
CA GLU A 58 -9.52 -0.27 -6.31
C GLU A 58 -9.20 -1.77 -6.39
N VAL A 59 -9.54 -2.51 -5.33
CA VAL A 59 -9.28 -3.95 -5.22
C VAL A 59 -10.60 -4.70 -5.24
N HIS A 60 -10.76 -5.57 -6.23
CA HIS A 60 -11.92 -6.45 -6.34
C HIS A 60 -11.57 -7.86 -5.89
N LEU A 61 -12.34 -8.39 -4.94
CA LEU A 61 -12.20 -9.77 -4.50
C LEU A 61 -12.93 -10.69 -5.49
N SER A 62 -12.19 -11.57 -6.17
CA SER A 62 -12.77 -12.67 -6.92
C SER A 62 -13.30 -13.73 -5.94
N LYS A 63 -14.57 -14.15 -6.11
CA LYS A 63 -15.17 -15.26 -5.37
C LYS A 63 -14.70 -16.61 -5.91
#